data_AF-A0A946ZB60-F1
#
_entry.id   AF-A0A946ZB60-F1
#
_cell.length_a   1.000
_cell.length_b   1.000
_cell.length_c   1.000
_cell.angle_alpha   90.00
_cell.angle_beta   90.00
_cell.angle_gamma   90.00
#
_symmetry.space_group_name_H-M   'P 1'
#
loop_
_entity.id
_entity.type
_entity.pdbx_description
1 polymer ?
#
loop_
_entity_poly.entity_id
_entity_poly.type
_entity_poly.pdbx_seq_one_letter_code
_entity_poly.pdbx_strand_id
1 'polypeptide(L)'
;MKKIVFLPFLLLSLILTQCSKDDPATEPTPDLKAANLLATGASANDILANDTYSTMVIEAVYNPGFRPTALAMADFVSFLEDRTFKTDISVVYREIPSEGVETFSIQQAADLEADVRTLYNEDATIAIYIYFSDTNSEGDDPENELVTLGASYRNTSMIIYEKTIKSLAAQSSSISEADIEAATLMHEFGHLFGLVDLGTPQVNQHEDPIAPNHCVIDNCLMLAEIQFGGGMMGMLQSLSAKG
;
A
#
# COMPACT_ATOMS: atom_id res chain seq x y z
N MET A 1 -66.03 -72.32 22.16
CA MET A 1 -66.09 -70.93 21.68
C MET A 1 -65.95 -69.98 22.87
N LYS A 2 -64.83 -69.25 22.97
CA LYS A 2 -64.66 -67.92 23.58
C LYS A 2 -63.16 -67.67 23.70
N LYS A 3 -62.68 -66.69 22.93
CA LYS A 3 -61.28 -66.28 22.85
C LYS A 3 -60.95 -65.46 24.09
N ILE A 4 -59.90 -65.82 24.82
CA ILE A 4 -59.33 -65.03 25.91
C ILE A 4 -58.15 -64.26 25.32
N VAL A 5 -58.26 -62.94 25.37
CA VAL A 5 -57.28 -61.98 24.84
C VAL A 5 -56.13 -61.86 25.82
N PHE A 6 -54.91 -62.20 25.38
CA PHE A 6 -53.67 -61.91 26.10
C PHE A 6 -53.15 -60.54 25.69
N LEU A 7 -52.96 -59.67 26.68
CA LEU A 7 -52.29 -58.38 26.57
C LEU A 7 -50.77 -58.59 26.74
N PRO A 8 -49.90 -58.11 25.82
CA PRO A 8 -48.49 -57.97 26.12
C PRO A 8 -48.16 -56.52 26.50
N PHE A 9 -47.45 -56.40 27.62
CA PHE A 9 -46.84 -55.19 28.13
C PHE A 9 -45.42 -55.06 27.56
N LEU A 10 -45.05 -53.83 27.16
CA LEU A 10 -43.69 -53.30 27.04
C LEU A 10 -42.78 -53.80 25.88
N LEU A 11 -42.45 -52.89 24.95
CA LEU A 11 -41.06 -52.48 24.82
C LEU A 11 -40.94 -51.03 24.34
N LEU A 12 -40.14 -50.30 25.09
CA LEU A 12 -39.75 -48.92 24.99
C LEU A 12 -38.93 -48.69 23.71
N SER A 13 -39.34 -47.73 22.87
CA SER A 13 -38.48 -47.14 21.84
C SER A 13 -38.55 -45.63 22.01
N LEU A 14 -37.72 -45.13 22.92
CA LEU A 14 -37.48 -43.70 23.10
C LEU A 14 -36.71 -43.23 21.86
N ILE A 15 -37.42 -42.68 20.88
CA ILE A 15 -36.79 -41.97 19.77
C ILE A 15 -36.35 -40.63 20.35
N LEU A 16 -35.12 -40.56 20.83
CA LEU A 16 -34.45 -39.29 21.10
C LEU A 16 -34.25 -38.60 19.75
N THR A 17 -35.22 -37.76 19.38
CA THR A 17 -35.05 -36.77 18.33
C THR A 17 -34.08 -35.72 18.86
N GLN A 18 -32.80 -35.97 18.60
CA GLN A 18 -31.75 -34.97 18.78
C GLN A 18 -31.94 -33.94 17.67
N CYS A 19 -32.80 -32.95 17.92
CA CYS A 19 -32.74 -31.67 17.23
C CYS A 19 -31.36 -31.07 17.57
N SER A 20 -30.40 -31.27 16.68
CA SER A 20 -29.32 -30.30 16.53
C SER A 20 -30.02 -28.96 16.31
N LYS A 21 -29.87 -28.04 17.27
CA LYS A 21 -30.10 -26.64 16.97
C LYS A 21 -29.03 -26.31 15.95
N ASP A 22 -29.42 -26.28 14.69
CA ASP A 22 -28.65 -25.59 13.67
C ASP A 22 -28.60 -24.14 14.14
N ASP A 23 -27.50 -23.79 14.81
CA ASP A 23 -27.15 -22.40 15.01
C ASP A 23 -27.17 -21.77 13.61
N PRO A 24 -27.89 -20.66 13.40
CA PRO A 24 -27.85 -20.00 12.12
C PRO A 24 -26.38 -19.72 11.84
N ALA A 25 -25.88 -20.24 10.72
CA ALA A 25 -24.54 -19.96 10.26
C ALA A 25 -24.40 -18.44 10.29
N THR A 26 -23.56 -17.94 11.21
CA THR A 26 -23.11 -16.56 11.15
C THR A 26 -22.36 -16.49 9.83
N GLU A 27 -23.01 -15.96 8.81
CA GLU A 27 -22.34 -15.57 7.57
C GLU A 27 -21.08 -14.81 8.00
N PRO A 28 -19.88 -15.24 7.57
CA PRO A 28 -18.66 -14.56 7.97
C PRO A 28 -18.82 -13.10 7.58
N THR A 29 -18.77 -12.20 8.57
CA THR A 29 -18.69 -10.76 8.29
C THR A 29 -17.55 -10.57 7.30
N PRO A 30 -17.79 -9.96 6.13
CA PRO A 30 -16.74 -9.68 5.17
C PRO A 30 -15.61 -8.96 5.90
N ASP A 31 -14.39 -9.49 5.81
CA ASP A 31 -13.23 -8.78 6.32
C ASP A 31 -13.04 -7.53 5.45
N LEU A 32 -13.54 -6.39 5.95
CA LEU A 32 -13.48 -5.11 5.27
C LEU A 32 -12.03 -4.68 4.98
N LYS A 33 -11.04 -5.26 5.70
CA LYS A 33 -9.62 -5.00 5.48
C LYS A 33 -9.04 -5.79 4.32
N ALA A 34 -9.64 -6.91 3.94
CA ALA A 34 -9.05 -7.84 2.96
C ALA A 34 -8.80 -7.17 1.60
N ALA A 35 -9.64 -6.20 1.22
CA ALA A 35 -9.48 -5.42 -0.01
C ALA A 35 -8.19 -4.57 -0.02
N ASN A 36 -7.59 -4.27 1.13
CA ASN A 36 -6.35 -3.51 1.27
C ASN A 36 -5.11 -4.40 1.49
N LEU A 37 -5.27 -5.73 1.51
CA LEU A 37 -4.20 -6.69 1.77
C LEU A 37 -3.75 -7.46 0.52
N LEU A 38 -4.13 -6.99 -0.68
CA LEU A 38 -3.79 -7.64 -1.95
C LEU A 38 -2.35 -7.32 -2.38
N ALA A 39 -1.87 -8.02 -3.40
CA ALA A 39 -0.56 -7.77 -3.98
C ALA A 39 -0.45 -6.38 -4.63
N THR A 40 0.75 -5.79 -4.63
CA THR A 40 1.04 -4.51 -5.29
C THR A 40 0.51 -4.50 -6.73
N GLY A 41 -0.11 -3.38 -7.13
CA GLY A 41 -0.74 -3.21 -8.45
C GLY A 41 -2.13 -3.84 -8.61
N ALA A 42 -2.58 -4.70 -7.70
CA ALA A 42 -3.89 -5.38 -7.84
C ALA A 42 -5.09 -4.42 -7.81
N SER A 43 -4.93 -3.22 -7.25
CA SER A 43 -5.97 -2.17 -7.21
C SER A 43 -5.71 -1.02 -8.19
N ALA A 44 -4.89 -1.23 -9.22
CA ALA A 44 -4.58 -0.20 -10.21
C ALA A 44 -5.83 0.46 -10.81
N ASN A 45 -6.81 -0.34 -11.25
CA ASN A 45 -8.05 0.21 -11.80
C ASN A 45 -8.90 0.95 -10.75
N ASP A 46 -9.00 0.41 -9.53
CA ASP A 46 -9.72 1.05 -8.42
C ASP A 46 -9.11 2.41 -8.02
N ILE A 47 -7.79 2.54 -8.15
CA ILE A 47 -7.05 3.77 -7.91
C ILE A 47 -7.27 4.76 -9.07
N LEU A 48 -7.11 4.31 -10.32
CA LEU A 48 -7.11 5.15 -11.51
C LEU A 48 -8.53 5.63 -11.91
N ALA A 49 -9.53 4.77 -11.82
CA ALA A 49 -10.91 5.01 -12.29
C ALA A 49 -11.87 5.37 -11.15
N ASN A 50 -13.06 5.86 -11.52
CA ASN A 50 -14.15 6.20 -10.59
C ASN A 50 -15.28 5.17 -10.58
N ASP A 51 -15.00 3.94 -11.05
CA ASP A 51 -16.02 2.90 -11.21
C ASP A 51 -16.49 2.35 -9.84
N THR A 52 -15.54 2.01 -8.97
CA THR A 52 -15.80 1.51 -7.61
C THR A 52 -15.68 2.62 -6.57
N TYR A 53 -14.55 3.31 -6.56
CA TYR A 53 -14.22 4.37 -5.61
C TYR A 53 -14.08 5.68 -6.37
N SER A 54 -14.81 6.72 -5.98
CA SER A 54 -14.75 8.04 -6.63
C SER A 54 -13.89 9.05 -5.86
N THR A 55 -13.52 8.73 -4.62
CA THR A 55 -12.69 9.55 -3.76
C THR A 55 -11.50 8.74 -3.23
N MET A 56 -10.48 9.45 -2.72
CA MET A 56 -9.30 8.84 -2.11
C MET A 56 -8.98 9.49 -0.76
N VAL A 57 -8.61 8.66 0.21
CA VAL A 57 -8.00 9.13 1.46
C VAL A 57 -6.62 8.52 1.60
N ILE A 58 -5.65 9.36 1.97
CA ILE A 58 -4.26 8.96 2.23
C ILE A 58 -4.03 9.06 3.73
N GLU A 59 -3.79 7.93 4.39
CA GLU A 59 -3.29 7.87 5.76
C GLU A 59 -1.76 7.95 5.74
N ALA A 60 -1.22 9.13 6.03
CA ALA A 60 0.22 9.40 6.13
C ALA A 60 0.67 9.21 7.59
N VAL A 61 1.22 8.05 7.89
CA VAL A 61 1.72 7.66 9.21
C VAL A 61 3.22 7.93 9.29
N TYR A 62 3.72 8.48 10.39
CA TYR A 62 5.12 8.86 10.49
C TYR A 62 5.66 8.80 11.93
N ASN A 63 6.97 8.63 12.09
CA ASN A 63 7.62 8.76 13.40
C ASN A 63 7.94 10.22 13.76
N PRO A 64 8.18 10.56 15.04
CA PRO A 64 8.38 11.95 15.45
C PRO A 64 9.59 12.58 14.75
N GLY A 65 9.38 13.72 14.11
CA GLY A 65 10.42 14.42 13.32
C GLY A 65 10.58 13.94 11.87
N PHE A 66 9.80 12.94 11.45
CA PHE A 66 9.78 12.37 10.09
C PHE A 66 8.42 12.57 9.40
N ARG A 67 7.68 13.60 9.82
CA ARG A 67 6.49 14.03 9.09
C ARG A 67 6.91 14.47 7.69
N PRO A 68 6.23 14.03 6.62
CA PRO A 68 6.61 14.42 5.28
C PRO A 68 6.48 15.91 5.05
N THR A 69 7.26 16.42 4.11
CA THR A 69 7.24 17.85 3.78
C THR A 69 5.90 18.23 3.16
N ALA A 70 5.44 19.44 3.49
CA ALA A 70 4.17 19.95 2.95
C ALA A 70 4.22 20.13 1.42
N LEU A 71 5.41 20.44 0.88
CA LEU A 71 5.60 20.62 -0.56
C LEU A 71 5.52 19.29 -1.29
N ALA A 72 6.25 18.25 -0.86
CA ALA A 72 6.19 16.95 -1.54
C ALA A 72 4.79 16.33 -1.50
N MET A 73 4.09 16.47 -0.38
CA MET A 73 2.71 15.98 -0.28
C MET A 73 1.74 16.75 -1.17
N ALA A 74 1.95 18.06 -1.37
CA ALA A 74 1.16 18.85 -2.31
C ALA A 74 1.43 18.44 -3.77
N ASP A 75 2.71 18.27 -4.13
CA ASP A 75 3.11 17.81 -5.47
C ASP A 75 2.61 16.39 -5.74
N PHE A 76 2.66 15.52 -4.74
CA PHE A 76 2.13 14.15 -4.81
C PHE A 76 0.61 14.15 -5.02
N VAL A 77 -0.16 14.95 -4.26
CA VAL A 77 -1.61 15.06 -4.48
C VAL A 77 -1.92 15.59 -5.89
N SER A 78 -1.21 16.63 -6.35
CA SER A 78 -1.36 17.14 -7.72
C SER A 78 -1.08 16.05 -8.77
N PHE A 79 -0.02 15.26 -8.57
CA PHE A 79 0.30 14.13 -9.45
C PHE A 79 -0.84 13.10 -9.51
N LEU A 80 -1.48 12.82 -8.37
CA LEU A 80 -2.63 11.90 -8.34
C LEU A 80 -3.86 12.48 -9.06
N GLU A 81 -4.15 13.76 -8.87
CA GLU A 81 -5.23 14.46 -9.57
C GLU A 81 -4.99 14.49 -11.09
N ASP A 82 -3.74 14.65 -11.52
CA ASP A 82 -3.37 14.67 -12.95
C ASP A 82 -3.39 13.29 -13.61
N ARG A 83 -3.23 12.21 -12.83
CA ARG A 83 -3.05 10.84 -13.36
C ARG A 83 -4.19 9.89 -13.05
N THR A 84 -5.15 10.31 -12.25
CA THR A 84 -6.35 9.54 -11.92
C THR A 84 -7.61 10.32 -12.25
N PHE A 85 -8.76 9.66 -12.23
CA PHE A 85 -10.05 10.34 -12.29
C PHE A 85 -10.50 10.90 -10.92
N LYS A 86 -9.69 10.73 -9.86
CA LYS A 86 -10.00 11.22 -8.51
C LYS A 86 -9.71 12.70 -8.42
N THR A 87 -10.75 13.49 -8.11
CA THR A 87 -10.63 14.94 -7.85
C THR A 87 -10.93 15.31 -6.40
N ASP A 88 -11.23 14.32 -5.56
CA ASP A 88 -11.46 14.48 -4.12
C ASP A 88 -10.48 13.55 -3.40
N ILE A 89 -9.33 14.14 -3.05
CA ILE A 89 -8.21 13.46 -2.39
C ILE A 89 -7.95 14.19 -1.07
N SER A 90 -8.00 13.45 0.03
CA SER A 90 -7.72 13.98 1.37
C SER A 90 -6.53 13.27 2.00
N VAL A 91 -5.78 13.99 2.85
CA VAL A 91 -4.62 13.46 3.56
C VAL A 91 -4.84 13.57 5.06
N VAL A 92 -4.70 12.45 5.76
CA VAL A 92 -4.77 12.34 7.23
C VAL A 92 -3.37 12.02 7.74
N TYR A 93 -2.81 12.95 8.51
CA TYR A 93 -1.48 12.82 9.11
C TYR A 93 -1.58 12.23 10.51
N ARG A 94 -0.78 11.20 10.81
CA ARG A 94 -0.75 10.57 12.14
C ARG A 94 0.67 10.24 12.58
N GLU A 95 1.08 10.82 13.71
CA GLU A 95 2.34 10.48 14.34
C GLU A 95 2.19 9.19 15.19
N ILE A 96 3.16 8.29 15.08
CA ILE A 96 3.31 7.12 15.95
C ILE A 96 4.71 7.09 16.59
N PRO A 97 4.89 6.44 17.75
CA PRO A 97 6.22 6.25 18.33
C PRO A 97 7.16 5.51 17.37
N SER A 98 8.47 5.70 17.56
CA SER A 98 9.47 4.86 16.90
C SER A 98 9.44 3.44 17.47
N GLU A 99 9.67 2.45 16.62
CA GLU A 99 9.87 1.05 17.03
C GLU A 99 11.24 0.85 17.70
N GLY A 100 12.14 1.84 17.64
CA GLY A 100 13.47 1.78 18.26
C GLY A 100 14.41 0.78 17.59
N VAL A 101 14.16 0.47 16.31
CA VAL A 101 15.01 -0.38 15.46
C VAL A 101 15.86 0.48 14.53
N GLU A 102 17.04 0.00 14.13
CA GLU A 102 17.94 0.77 13.25
C GLU A 102 17.54 0.68 11.78
N THR A 103 17.00 -0.47 11.37
CA THR A 103 16.57 -0.78 10.00
C THR A 103 15.16 -1.36 10.01
N PHE A 104 14.44 -1.16 8.90
CA PHE A 104 13.13 -1.77 8.65
C PHE A 104 13.19 -2.65 7.40
N SER A 105 12.65 -3.86 7.52
CA SER A 105 12.28 -4.70 6.38
C SER A 105 10.85 -4.38 5.91
N ILE A 106 10.53 -4.79 4.68
CA ILE A 106 9.15 -4.71 4.16
C ILE A 106 8.17 -5.52 5.02
N GLN A 107 8.60 -6.67 5.56
CA GLN A 107 7.74 -7.48 6.41
C GLN A 107 7.41 -6.75 7.73
N GLN A 108 8.40 -6.11 8.36
CA GLN A 108 8.15 -5.29 9.54
C GLN A 108 7.21 -4.12 9.22
N ALA A 109 7.31 -3.52 8.02
CA ALA A 109 6.39 -2.46 7.58
C ALA A 109 4.95 -2.97 7.49
N ALA A 110 4.76 -4.15 6.93
CA ALA A 110 3.45 -4.78 6.83
C ALA A 110 2.88 -5.20 8.20
N ASP A 111 3.73 -5.64 9.13
CA ASP A 111 3.33 -6.01 10.49
C ASP A 111 2.93 -4.75 11.28
N LEU A 112 3.72 -3.68 11.20
CA LEU A 112 3.40 -2.38 11.81
C LEU A 112 2.07 -1.84 11.27
N GLU A 113 1.88 -1.85 9.95
CA GLU A 113 0.62 -1.42 9.32
C GLU A 113 -0.58 -2.18 9.88
N ALA A 114 -0.47 -3.49 10.06
CA ALA A 114 -1.59 -4.30 10.59
C ALA A 114 -2.04 -3.83 11.98
N ASP A 115 -1.11 -3.33 12.79
CA ASP A 115 -1.36 -2.84 14.14
C ASP A 115 -1.83 -1.39 14.17
N VAL A 116 -1.28 -0.53 13.31
CA VAL A 116 -1.50 0.92 13.40
C VAL A 116 -2.47 1.47 12.38
N ARG A 117 -2.69 0.85 11.22
CA ARG A 117 -3.54 1.39 10.15
C ARG A 117 -4.96 1.59 10.66
N THR A 118 -5.51 2.78 10.39
CA THR A 118 -6.84 3.18 10.86
C THR A 118 -7.84 3.39 9.73
N LEU A 119 -7.38 3.66 8.50
CA LEU A 119 -8.24 3.89 7.35
C LEU A 119 -8.19 2.73 6.35
N TYR A 120 -9.35 2.21 6.00
CA TYR A 120 -9.56 1.15 5.02
C TYR A 120 -10.58 1.61 3.97
N ASN A 121 -10.72 0.86 2.89
CA ASN A 121 -11.72 1.20 1.86
C ASN A 121 -13.12 1.21 2.49
N GLU A 122 -13.85 2.29 2.28
CA GLU A 122 -15.18 2.50 2.85
C GLU A 122 -16.04 3.27 1.85
N ASP A 123 -17.26 2.76 1.60
CA ASP A 123 -18.19 3.29 0.61
C ASP A 123 -17.52 3.53 -0.75
N ALA A 124 -17.48 4.78 -1.22
CA ALA A 124 -16.87 5.19 -2.48
C ALA A 124 -15.43 5.70 -2.31
N THR A 125 -14.80 5.45 -1.17
CA THR A 125 -13.44 5.94 -0.83
C THR A 125 -12.44 4.78 -0.84
N ILE A 126 -11.38 4.91 -1.63
CA ILE A 126 -10.21 4.04 -1.52
C ILE A 126 -9.22 4.63 -0.51
N ALA A 127 -8.72 3.80 0.41
CA ALA A 127 -7.76 4.21 1.42
C ALA A 127 -6.34 3.74 1.05
N ILE A 128 -5.42 4.70 0.99
CA ILE A 128 -3.98 4.48 0.81
C ILE A 128 -3.29 4.64 2.16
N TYR A 129 -2.37 3.74 2.47
CA TYR A 129 -1.50 3.82 3.63
C TYR A 129 -0.06 4.14 3.19
N ILE A 130 0.54 5.16 3.80
CA ILE A 130 1.94 5.52 3.58
C ILE A 130 2.62 5.67 4.93
N TYR A 131 3.70 4.91 5.15
CA TYR A 131 4.52 5.03 6.35
C TYR A 131 5.83 5.75 6.06
N PHE A 132 6.10 6.86 6.75
CA PHE A 132 7.36 7.61 6.69
C PHE A 132 8.23 7.25 7.90
N SER A 133 9.23 6.40 7.65
CA SER A 133 10.06 5.76 8.68
C SER A 133 11.24 6.62 9.15
N ASP A 134 11.54 6.55 10.45
CA ASP A 134 12.77 7.06 11.06
C ASP A 134 13.97 6.13 10.97
N THR A 135 13.88 5.08 10.15
CA THR A 135 14.91 4.05 9.99
C THR A 135 15.38 3.97 8.53
N ASN A 136 16.51 3.30 8.33
CA ASN A 136 16.98 2.93 7.00
C ASN A 136 16.28 1.63 6.55
N SER A 137 16.46 1.23 5.29
CA SER A 137 16.02 -0.11 4.87
C SER A 137 17.00 -1.18 5.35
N GLU A 138 16.47 -2.36 5.69
CA GLU A 138 17.31 -3.55 5.92
C GLU A 138 18.08 -3.97 4.64
N GLY A 139 17.56 -3.62 3.46
CA GLY A 139 18.17 -3.93 2.17
C GLY A 139 19.27 -2.96 1.72
N ASP A 140 19.59 -1.93 2.50
CA ASP A 140 20.64 -0.97 2.15
C ASP A 140 22.02 -1.64 2.11
N ASP A 141 22.84 -1.27 1.12
CA ASP A 141 24.21 -1.74 0.95
C ASP A 141 25.17 -0.53 1.01
N PRO A 142 25.58 -0.12 2.22
CA PRO A 142 26.45 1.04 2.40
C PRO A 142 27.87 0.81 1.87
N GLU A 143 28.31 -0.44 1.63
CA GLU A 143 29.63 -0.71 1.03
C GLU A 143 29.66 -0.31 -0.45
N ASN A 144 28.52 -0.42 -1.14
CA ASN A 144 28.35 -0.04 -2.53
C ASN A 144 27.62 1.30 -2.72
N GLU A 145 27.41 2.06 -1.64
CA GLU A 145 26.68 3.34 -1.65
C GLU A 145 25.24 3.23 -2.17
N LEU A 146 24.61 2.05 -2.01
CA LEU A 146 23.24 1.79 -2.43
C LEU A 146 22.29 1.90 -1.24
N VAL A 147 21.26 2.71 -1.40
CA VAL A 147 20.23 2.94 -0.38
C VAL A 147 18.84 2.90 -0.99
N THR A 148 17.87 2.46 -0.20
CA THR A 148 16.47 2.36 -0.57
C THR A 148 15.72 3.57 -0.04
N LEU A 149 14.96 4.24 -0.92
CA LEU A 149 14.18 5.43 -0.55
C LEU A 149 12.73 5.09 -0.19
N GLY A 150 12.17 4.06 -0.79
CA GLY A 150 10.82 3.62 -0.56
C GLY A 150 10.60 2.18 -1.04
N ALA A 151 9.41 1.65 -0.74
CA ALA A 151 8.95 0.39 -1.28
C ALA A 151 7.42 0.28 -1.22
N SER A 152 6.82 -0.27 -2.26
CA SER A 152 5.40 -0.62 -2.32
C SER A 152 5.21 -2.11 -2.07
N TYR A 153 4.43 -2.47 -1.04
CA TYR A 153 4.38 -3.86 -0.55
C TYR A 153 2.98 -4.46 -0.46
N ARG A 154 1.93 -3.65 -0.66
CA ARG A 154 0.54 -4.10 -0.89
C ARG A 154 -0.11 -3.22 -1.95
N ASN A 155 -1.28 -3.63 -2.41
CA ASN A 155 -2.08 -2.88 -3.39
C ASN A 155 -2.42 -1.43 -2.98
N THR A 156 -2.39 -1.12 -1.67
CA THR A 156 -2.70 0.22 -1.14
C THR A 156 -1.71 0.67 -0.07
N SER A 157 -0.51 0.07 -0.02
CA SER A 157 0.43 0.32 1.08
C SER A 157 1.86 0.42 0.60
N MET A 158 2.54 1.46 1.08
CA MET A 158 3.93 1.75 0.78
C MET A 158 4.65 2.35 1.99
N ILE A 159 5.97 2.21 2.00
CA ILE A 159 6.87 2.81 2.98
C ILE A 159 7.81 3.78 2.28
N ILE A 160 8.13 4.87 2.96
CA ILE A 160 9.15 5.86 2.61
C ILE A 160 10.18 5.85 3.74
N TYR A 161 11.44 5.59 3.41
CA TYR A 161 12.56 5.63 4.37
C TYR A 161 13.02 7.08 4.54
N GLU A 162 12.21 7.85 5.26
CA GLU A 162 12.36 9.29 5.37
C GLU A 162 13.71 9.70 6.00
N LYS A 163 14.26 8.89 6.91
CA LYS A 163 15.65 9.06 7.40
C LYS A 163 16.69 9.03 6.30
N THR A 164 16.56 8.13 5.33
CA THR A 164 17.46 8.03 4.18
C THR A 164 17.32 9.27 3.31
N ILE A 165 16.09 9.69 3.01
CA ILE A 165 15.81 10.88 2.19
C ILE A 165 16.42 12.14 2.80
N LYS A 166 16.18 12.39 4.09
CA LYS A 166 16.74 13.55 4.80
C LYS A 166 18.27 13.53 4.83
N SER A 167 18.86 12.34 5.00
CA SER A 167 20.31 12.17 4.99
C SER A 167 20.92 12.48 3.62
N LEU A 168 20.22 12.13 2.54
CA LEU A 168 20.64 12.43 1.17
C LEU A 168 20.45 13.91 0.82
N ALA A 169 19.30 14.49 1.17
CA ALA A 169 19.03 15.91 0.98
C ALA A 169 20.10 16.78 1.67
N ALA A 170 20.52 16.40 2.88
CA ALA A 170 21.57 17.11 3.63
C ALA A 170 22.95 17.08 2.94
N GLN A 171 23.18 16.17 1.99
CA GLN A 171 24.43 16.06 1.23
C GLN A 171 24.40 16.90 -0.07
N SER A 172 23.25 17.45 -0.44
CA SER A 172 23.07 18.24 -1.65
C SER A 172 22.77 19.70 -1.34
N SER A 173 23.27 20.62 -2.16
CA SER A 173 22.92 22.04 -2.11
C SER A 173 21.91 22.44 -3.20
N SER A 174 21.63 21.54 -4.14
CA SER A 174 20.80 21.82 -5.32
C SER A 174 19.51 20.99 -5.40
N ILE A 175 19.38 19.95 -4.58
CA ILE A 175 18.20 19.09 -4.53
C ILE A 175 17.65 19.18 -3.10
N SER A 176 16.39 19.54 -2.96
CA SER A 176 15.75 19.67 -1.65
C SER A 176 15.20 18.32 -1.14
N GLU A 177 14.95 18.23 0.17
CA GLU A 177 14.24 17.10 0.80
C GLU A 177 12.90 16.83 0.09
N ALA A 178 12.14 17.90 -0.16
CA ALA A 178 10.84 17.81 -0.83
C ALA A 178 10.95 17.24 -2.26
N ASP A 179 12.01 17.55 -3.00
CA ASP A 179 12.19 17.03 -4.37
C ASP A 179 12.42 15.52 -4.37
N ILE A 180 13.26 15.03 -3.45
CA ILE A 180 13.56 13.58 -3.32
C ILE A 180 12.30 12.86 -2.82
N GLU A 181 11.66 13.40 -1.78
CA GLU A 181 10.44 12.84 -1.21
C GLU A 181 9.30 12.75 -2.25
N ALA A 182 9.06 13.81 -3.03
CA ALA A 182 8.04 13.81 -4.08
C ALA A 182 8.35 12.77 -5.17
N ALA A 183 9.60 12.70 -5.62
CA ALA A 183 10.03 11.72 -6.61
C ALA A 183 9.82 10.28 -6.11
N THR A 184 10.22 9.99 -4.87
CA THR A 184 10.02 8.66 -4.25
C THR A 184 8.55 8.35 -4.08
N LEU A 185 7.73 9.29 -3.56
CA LEU A 185 6.28 9.10 -3.43
C LEU A 185 5.63 8.75 -4.75
N MET A 186 5.93 9.50 -5.81
CA MET A 186 5.36 9.28 -7.14
C MET A 186 5.86 7.98 -7.77
N HIS A 187 7.11 7.58 -7.53
CA HIS A 187 7.69 6.33 -8.03
C HIS A 187 6.97 5.13 -7.41
N GLU A 188 6.93 5.09 -6.08
CA GLU A 188 6.28 4.01 -5.34
C GLU A 188 4.79 3.94 -5.67
N PHE A 189 4.11 5.09 -5.74
CA PHE A 189 2.72 5.10 -6.15
C PHE A 189 2.52 4.65 -7.60
N GLY A 190 3.53 4.81 -8.46
CA GLY A 190 3.55 4.22 -9.80
C GLY A 190 3.44 2.69 -9.77
N HIS A 191 4.05 2.02 -8.80
CA HIS A 191 3.82 0.58 -8.60
C HIS A 191 2.38 0.28 -8.15
N LEU A 192 1.74 1.16 -7.37
CA LEU A 192 0.33 1.01 -6.99
C LEU A 192 -0.63 1.22 -8.19
N PHE A 193 -0.28 2.09 -9.14
CA PHE A 193 -0.92 2.17 -10.46
C PHE A 193 -0.71 0.90 -11.32
N GLY A 194 0.06 -0.06 -10.83
CA GLY A 194 0.42 -1.29 -11.52
C GLY A 194 1.35 -1.06 -12.71
N LEU A 195 2.13 0.03 -12.68
CA LEU A 195 3.04 0.36 -13.77
C LEU A 195 4.21 -0.60 -13.85
N VAL A 196 4.65 -0.75 -15.09
CA VAL A 196 5.74 -1.61 -15.55
C VAL A 196 5.50 -3.09 -15.23
N ASP A 197 4.54 -3.71 -15.90
CA ASP A 197 4.26 -5.15 -15.80
C ASP A 197 3.88 -5.67 -14.39
N LEU A 198 3.66 -4.77 -13.42
CA LEU A 198 3.29 -5.08 -12.05
C LEU A 198 1.77 -5.00 -11.86
N GLY A 199 1.03 -5.89 -12.51
CA GLY A 199 -0.44 -5.94 -12.44
C GLY A 199 -1.14 -5.33 -13.65
N THR A 200 -0.52 -4.35 -14.32
CA THR A 200 -0.93 -3.91 -15.66
C THR A 200 0.15 -4.28 -16.69
N PRO A 201 -0.18 -5.08 -17.72
CA PRO A 201 0.79 -5.41 -18.76
C PRO A 201 1.34 -4.17 -19.45
N GLN A 202 2.64 -4.16 -19.73
CA GLN A 202 3.27 -3.05 -20.45
C GLN A 202 2.71 -2.92 -21.88
N VAL A 203 2.44 -1.68 -22.33
CA VAL A 203 1.95 -1.41 -23.70
C VAL A 203 3.10 -1.48 -24.71
N ASN A 204 4.26 -0.97 -24.33
CA ASN A 204 5.50 -1.07 -25.10
C ASN A 204 6.58 -1.67 -24.20
N GLN A 205 7.54 -2.40 -24.77
CA GLN A 205 8.64 -2.95 -23.99
C GLN A 205 9.49 -1.83 -23.39
N HIS A 206 9.49 -1.72 -22.07
CA HIS A 206 10.34 -0.80 -21.33
C HIS A 206 10.69 -1.31 -19.94
N GLU A 207 10.26 -2.51 -19.55
CA GLU A 207 10.73 -3.13 -18.31
C GLU A 207 12.23 -3.44 -18.38
N ASP A 208 12.92 -3.14 -17.28
CA ASP A 208 14.33 -3.44 -17.09
C ASP A 208 14.51 -4.96 -16.84
N PRO A 209 15.34 -5.66 -17.65
CA PRO A 209 15.57 -7.09 -17.48
C PRO A 209 16.38 -7.46 -16.22
N ILE A 210 17.01 -6.49 -15.56
CA ILE A 210 17.82 -6.65 -14.34
C ILE A 210 17.02 -6.21 -13.10
N ALA A 211 16.17 -5.18 -13.24
CA ALA A 211 15.31 -4.67 -12.19
C ALA A 211 13.81 -4.82 -12.56
N PRO A 212 13.18 -5.97 -12.25
CA PRO A 212 11.78 -6.21 -12.58
C PRO A 212 10.87 -5.11 -12.04
N ASN A 213 9.78 -4.84 -12.75
CA ASN A 213 8.82 -3.78 -12.45
C ASN A 213 9.37 -2.34 -12.52
N HIS A 214 10.56 -2.13 -13.08
CA HIS A 214 11.16 -0.83 -13.28
C HIS A 214 11.41 -0.55 -14.75
N CYS A 215 11.47 0.73 -15.12
CA CYS A 215 11.66 1.17 -16.48
C CYS A 215 13.16 1.26 -16.83
N VAL A 216 13.52 0.88 -18.06
CA VAL A 216 14.88 1.03 -18.61
C VAL A 216 15.10 2.34 -19.37
N ILE A 217 14.06 3.17 -19.51
CA ILE A 217 14.12 4.41 -20.30
C ILE A 217 14.67 5.55 -19.43
N ASP A 218 15.71 6.22 -19.92
CA ASP A 218 16.30 7.42 -19.30
C ASP A 218 15.24 8.49 -18.96
N ASN A 219 15.36 9.06 -17.77
CA ASN A 219 14.43 10.04 -17.20
C ASN A 219 12.98 9.53 -17.02
N CYS A 220 12.74 8.22 -17.04
CA CYS A 220 11.47 7.67 -16.59
C CYS A 220 11.36 7.78 -15.06
N LEU A 221 10.19 8.20 -14.57
CA LEU A 221 9.84 8.17 -13.13
C LEU A 221 10.08 6.79 -12.52
N MET A 222 9.86 5.71 -13.28
CA MET A 222 9.95 4.33 -12.80
C MET A 222 11.35 3.70 -12.97
N LEU A 223 12.42 4.47 -13.17
CA LEU A 223 13.79 3.93 -13.14
C LEU A 223 14.12 3.37 -11.75
N ALA A 224 14.74 2.18 -11.69
CA ALA A 224 15.06 1.50 -10.43
C ALA A 224 16.04 2.27 -9.54
N GLU A 225 17.00 2.95 -10.17
CA GLU A 225 17.99 3.74 -9.46
C GLU A 225 17.88 5.19 -9.92
N ILE A 226 17.73 6.09 -8.95
CA ILE A 226 17.80 7.52 -9.20
C ILE A 226 19.24 7.96 -8.97
N GLN A 227 19.95 8.31 -10.05
CA GLN A 227 21.24 8.96 -9.93
C GLN A 227 21.06 10.44 -9.58
N PHE A 228 21.58 10.83 -8.41
CA PHE A 228 21.56 12.21 -7.96
C PHE A 228 22.35 13.14 -8.90
N GLY A 229 21.75 14.28 -9.25
CA GLY A 229 22.30 15.24 -10.23
C GLY A 229 21.42 15.35 -11.47
N GLY A 230 21.99 15.14 -12.65
CA GLY A 230 21.29 15.32 -13.93
C GLY A 230 20.07 14.41 -14.10
N GLY A 231 20.11 13.18 -13.58
CA GLY A 231 19.01 12.22 -13.65
C GLY A 231 17.77 12.66 -12.89
N MET A 232 17.92 12.98 -11.60
CA MET A 232 16.82 13.52 -10.79
C MET A 232 16.29 14.85 -11.36
N MET A 233 17.16 15.76 -11.80
CA MET A 233 16.72 17.04 -12.38
C MET A 233 15.92 16.84 -13.68
N GLY A 234 16.33 15.91 -14.54
CA GLY A 234 15.60 15.57 -15.77
C GLY A 234 14.23 14.98 -15.48
N MET A 235 14.17 14.09 -14.48
CA MET A 235 12.92 13.52 -13.98
C MET A 235 11.97 14.60 -13.43
N LEU A 236 12.43 15.45 -12.51
CA LEU A 236 11.63 16.55 -11.94
C LEU A 236 11.17 17.55 -13.01
N GLN A 237 12.03 17.89 -13.98
CA GLN A 237 11.62 18.71 -15.13
C GLN A 237 10.53 18.04 -15.95
N SER A 238 10.61 16.72 -16.16
CA SER A 238 9.58 15.99 -16.91
C SER A 238 8.22 15.93 -16.19
N LEU A 239 8.24 15.97 -14.86
CA LEU A 239 7.05 16.04 -14.01
C LEU A 239 6.43 17.45 -14.05
N SER A 240 7.27 18.49 -13.92
CA SER A 240 6.83 19.90 -13.94
C SER A 240 6.38 20.39 -15.34
N ALA A 241 6.97 19.87 -16.42
CA ALA A 241 6.63 20.28 -17.79
C ALA A 241 5.28 19.76 -18.30
N LYS A 242 4.53 19.02 -17.47
CA LYS A 242 3.21 18.45 -17.82
C LYS A 242 2.04 19.03 -17.00
N GLY A 243 2.30 20.04 -16.16
CA GLY A 243 1.26 20.89 -15.55
C GLY A 243 0.89 22.09 -16.41
#